data_AF-A0A812TST5-F1
#
_entry.id   AF-A0A812TST5-F1
#
_cell.length_a   1.000
_cell.length_b   1.000
_cell.length_c   1.000
_cell.angle_alpha   90.00
_cell.angle_beta   90.00
_cell.angle_gamma   90.00
#
_symmetry.space_group_name_H-M   'P 1'
#
loop_
_entity.id
_entity.type
_entity.pdbx_description
1 polymer ?
#
loop_
_entity_poly.entity_id
_entity_poly.type
_entity_poly.pdbx_seq_one_letter_code
_entity_poly.pdbx_strand_id
1 'polypeptide(L)'
;MSASLKIQKGHVAYCIQSAAGTFTSHNLLQQLMLADNVHIIGATYEKSQEGLVFVPGSTYAEGRNALLYEACRVEVVRLRFRFSYLVFVDDDIEILGGSFSAWHSDLLFWEPAVMVPSYRSLLDQRRYKGRPVGVWQYDSFFVAYHRELADALLPLNTSLDDAKVCWWSSSFYIQYLSGIHLQGHCLLSDRLVVQGMKEGTYPRQGCRRNWVWKLIKATHADIMPSLDDLDKIAGPTWYLEWGVARKRGEKSYDLSRQNATNWRLHSWRAPPIKGRRCNLWNNRMVCWTHGVPLPLFPNFTTAEAP
;
A
#
# COMPACT_ATOMS: atom_id res chain seq x y z
N MET A 1 -3.18 6.00 -31.00
CA MET A 1 -4.30 5.64 -30.11
C MET A 1 -3.76 4.73 -29.02
N SER A 2 -3.64 5.20 -27.77
CA SER A 2 -3.19 4.36 -26.65
C SER A 2 -4.42 3.72 -26.01
N ALA A 3 -4.54 2.39 -26.05
CA ALA A 3 -5.60 1.68 -25.37
C ALA A 3 -5.48 1.89 -23.85
N SER A 4 -6.55 2.33 -23.19
CA SER A 4 -6.62 2.38 -21.73
C SER A 4 -6.60 0.95 -21.18
N LEU A 5 -5.67 0.66 -20.26
CA LEU A 5 -5.61 -0.65 -19.61
C LEU A 5 -6.82 -0.84 -18.70
N LYS A 6 -7.53 -1.95 -18.86
CA LYS A 6 -8.64 -2.34 -17.98
C LYS A 6 -8.11 -3.06 -16.75
N ILE A 7 -8.80 -2.92 -15.62
CA ILE A 7 -8.55 -3.75 -14.45
C ILE A 7 -9.04 -5.16 -14.74
N GLN A 8 -8.16 -6.13 -14.59
CA GLN A 8 -8.50 -7.54 -14.69
C GLN A 8 -8.92 -8.04 -13.30
N LYS A 9 -10.20 -8.37 -13.16
CA LYS A 9 -10.78 -8.89 -11.92
C LYS A 9 -10.07 -10.17 -11.48
N GLY A 10 -9.78 -10.26 -10.19
CA GLY A 10 -9.16 -11.43 -9.56
C GLY A 10 -7.65 -11.51 -9.68
N HIS A 11 -6.99 -10.66 -10.50
CA HIS A 11 -5.53 -10.64 -10.58
C HIS A 11 -4.93 -9.74 -9.51
N VAL A 12 -4.01 -10.28 -8.71
CA VAL A 12 -3.42 -9.59 -7.55
C VAL A 12 -1.90 -9.62 -7.65
N ALA A 13 -1.26 -8.46 -7.48
CA ALA A 13 0.20 -8.39 -7.39
C ALA A 13 0.64 -8.33 -5.92
N TYR A 14 1.53 -9.24 -5.53
CA TYR A 14 2.19 -9.26 -4.23
C TYR A 14 3.59 -8.67 -4.37
N CYS A 15 3.74 -7.48 -3.80
CA CYS A 15 4.93 -6.64 -3.78
C CYS A 15 5.71 -6.92 -2.49
N ILE A 16 6.81 -7.67 -2.58
CA ILE A 16 7.58 -8.13 -1.43
C ILE A 16 8.94 -7.43 -1.40
N GLN A 17 9.25 -6.76 -0.29
CA GLN A 17 10.56 -6.16 -0.07
C GLN A 17 11.36 -7.02 0.91
N SER A 18 12.58 -7.39 0.53
CA SER A 18 13.49 -8.20 1.34
C SER A 18 14.86 -7.54 1.48
N ALA A 19 15.57 -7.80 2.57
CA ALA A 19 16.94 -7.32 2.75
C ALA A 19 17.88 -7.95 1.71
N ALA A 20 18.01 -9.26 1.72
CA ALA A 20 18.93 -10.02 0.88
C ALA A 20 18.23 -11.03 -0.05
N GLY A 21 16.92 -10.90 -0.23
CA GLY A 21 16.08 -11.83 -1.00
C GLY A 21 15.88 -13.18 -0.31
N THR A 22 16.27 -13.26 0.96
CA THR A 22 15.88 -14.32 1.88
C THR A 22 14.43 -14.10 2.28
N PHE A 23 13.49 -14.52 1.44
CA PHE A 23 12.08 -14.57 1.80
C PHE A 23 11.92 -15.55 2.96
N THR A 24 12.02 -15.04 4.19
CA THR A 24 12.12 -15.89 5.38
C THR A 24 10.82 -16.64 5.67
N SER A 25 9.70 -16.08 5.19
CA SER A 25 8.36 -16.65 5.24
C SER A 25 8.14 -17.75 4.17
N HIS A 26 8.83 -18.89 4.31
CA HIS A 26 8.68 -20.03 3.41
C HIS A 26 7.20 -20.44 3.21
N ASN A 27 6.40 -20.37 4.26
CA ASN A 27 4.98 -20.69 4.23
C ASN A 27 4.16 -19.67 3.39
N LEU A 28 4.40 -18.37 3.55
CA LEU A 28 3.70 -17.35 2.75
C LEU A 28 4.06 -17.48 1.27
N LEU A 29 5.34 -17.60 0.93
CA LEU A 29 5.77 -17.72 -0.46
C LEU A 29 5.20 -18.99 -1.12
N GLN A 30 5.20 -20.12 -0.41
CA GLN A 30 4.57 -21.36 -0.89
C GLN A 30 3.06 -21.16 -1.15
N GLN A 31 2.33 -20.54 -0.23
CA GLN A 31 0.90 -20.26 -0.43
C GLN A 31 0.66 -19.31 -1.61
N LEU A 32 1.52 -18.30 -1.80
CA LEU A 32 1.45 -17.39 -2.95
C LEU A 32 1.71 -18.09 -4.28
N MET A 33 2.68 -19.00 -4.32
CA MET A 33 3.02 -19.76 -5.54
C MET A 33 1.93 -20.75 -5.95
N LEU A 34 1.10 -21.20 -5.01
CA LEU A 34 -0.02 -22.09 -5.26
C LEU A 34 -1.33 -21.35 -5.59
N ALA A 35 -1.35 -20.03 -5.46
CA ALA A 35 -2.55 -19.24 -5.67
C ALA A 35 -2.74 -18.86 -7.14
N ASP A 36 -3.94 -19.08 -7.65
CA ASP A 36 -4.32 -18.64 -8.99
C ASP A 36 -4.37 -17.12 -9.09
N ASN A 37 -4.05 -16.59 -10.28
CA ASN A 37 -4.10 -15.17 -10.61
C ASN A 37 -3.25 -14.26 -9.70
N VAL A 38 -2.24 -14.83 -9.05
CA VAL A 38 -1.26 -14.11 -8.23
C VAL A 38 0.00 -13.84 -9.03
N HIS A 39 0.50 -12.62 -8.91
CA HIS A 39 1.76 -12.18 -9.49
C HIS A 39 2.71 -11.73 -8.38
N ILE A 40 3.88 -12.33 -8.28
CA ILE A 40 4.87 -11.96 -7.27
C ILE A 40 5.88 -11.00 -7.88
N ILE A 41 6.10 -9.87 -7.21
CA ILE A 41 7.05 -8.83 -7.57
C ILE A 41 7.92 -8.59 -6.35
N GLY A 42 9.19 -8.93 -6.45
CA GLY A 42 10.13 -8.82 -5.33
C GLY A 42 11.18 -7.73 -5.54
N ALA A 43 11.59 -7.10 -4.44
CA ALA A 43 12.69 -6.16 -4.40
C ALA A 43 13.66 -6.51 -3.27
N THR A 44 14.94 -6.20 -3.48
CA THR A 44 16.05 -6.40 -2.53
C THR A 44 16.82 -5.11 -2.32
N TYR A 45 17.35 -4.86 -1.12
CA TYR A 45 18.06 -3.60 -0.81
C TYR A 45 19.47 -3.75 -0.23
N GLU A 46 19.85 -4.92 0.29
CA GLU A 46 21.22 -5.19 0.76
C GLU A 46 22.04 -5.93 -0.29
N LYS A 47 21.45 -6.95 -0.92
CA LYS A 47 22.12 -7.79 -1.92
C LYS A 47 21.26 -7.98 -3.16
N SER A 48 21.85 -7.77 -4.33
CA SER A 48 21.18 -8.06 -5.60
C SER A 48 20.93 -9.57 -5.74
N GLN A 49 19.75 -9.91 -6.24
CA GLN A 49 19.35 -11.28 -6.55
C GLN A 49 18.69 -11.33 -7.92
N GLU A 50 19.00 -12.37 -8.68
CA GLU A 50 18.44 -12.58 -10.02
C GLU A 50 16.91 -12.68 -9.97
N GLY A 51 16.24 -12.07 -10.94
CA GLY A 51 14.78 -12.04 -11.02
C GLY A 51 14.10 -11.04 -10.08
N LEU A 52 14.83 -10.38 -9.18
CA LEU A 52 14.29 -9.37 -8.26
C LEU A 52 14.77 -7.97 -8.63
N VAL A 53 13.97 -6.96 -8.30
CA VAL A 53 14.40 -5.55 -8.40
C VAL A 53 15.46 -5.29 -7.33
N PHE A 54 16.59 -4.69 -7.68
CA PHE A 54 17.61 -4.30 -6.69
C PHE A 54 17.60 -2.79 -6.46
N VAL A 55 17.35 -2.37 -5.22
CA VAL A 55 17.23 -0.99 -4.78
C VAL A 55 18.20 -0.76 -3.61
N PRO A 56 19.51 -0.59 -3.89
CA PRO A 56 20.55 -0.63 -2.86
C PRO A 56 20.34 0.46 -1.79
N GLY A 57 20.34 0.06 -0.53
CA GLY A 57 20.26 0.96 0.63
C GLY A 57 18.95 1.75 0.73
N SER A 58 17.89 1.33 0.03
CA SER A 58 16.61 2.03 0.04
C SER A 58 15.94 2.02 1.42
N THR A 59 15.27 3.12 1.76
CA THR A 59 14.32 3.13 2.88
C THR A 59 13.10 2.25 2.60
N TYR A 60 12.23 2.10 3.61
CA TYR A 60 10.97 1.38 3.48
C TYR A 60 10.06 1.97 2.39
N ALA A 61 9.84 3.30 2.38
CA ALA A 61 9.05 3.94 1.33
C ALA A 61 9.70 3.87 -0.05
N GLU A 62 11.02 4.03 -0.13
CA GLU A 62 11.74 3.97 -1.40
C GLU A 62 11.60 2.59 -2.05
N GLY A 63 11.78 1.52 -1.26
CA GLY A 63 11.63 0.15 -1.75
C GLY A 63 10.19 -0.17 -2.16
N ARG A 64 9.18 0.23 -1.38
CA ARG A 64 7.76 0.07 -1.77
C ARG A 64 7.39 0.88 -3.01
N ASN A 65 7.93 2.09 -3.17
CA ASN A 65 7.72 2.87 -4.38
C ASN A 65 8.39 2.23 -5.62
N ALA A 66 9.55 1.58 -5.44
CA ALA A 66 10.19 0.81 -6.51
C ALA A 66 9.36 -0.44 -6.89
N LEU A 67 8.78 -1.12 -5.90
CA LEU A 67 7.85 -2.24 -6.13
C LEU A 67 6.57 -1.79 -6.87
N LEU A 68 5.98 -0.65 -6.47
CA LEU A 68 4.86 -0.04 -7.19
C LEU A 68 5.20 0.24 -8.64
N TYR A 69 6.37 0.84 -8.89
CA TYR A 69 6.83 1.12 -10.24
C TYR A 69 6.95 -0.16 -11.07
N GLU A 70 7.52 -1.22 -10.49
CA GLU A 70 7.66 -2.50 -11.16
C GLU A 70 6.30 -3.16 -11.43
N ALA A 71 5.34 -3.08 -10.49
CA ALA A 71 3.97 -3.53 -10.70
C ALA A 71 3.33 -2.82 -11.90
N CYS A 72 3.39 -1.49 -11.95
CA CYS A 72 2.91 -0.71 -13.09
C CYS A 72 3.61 -1.09 -14.40
N ARG A 73 4.91 -1.39 -14.36
CA ARG A 73 5.65 -1.85 -15.55
C ARG A 73 5.14 -3.21 -16.02
N VAL A 74 4.88 -4.14 -15.10
CA VAL A 74 4.33 -5.47 -15.41
C VAL A 74 2.92 -5.33 -16.04
N GLU A 75 2.06 -4.48 -15.47
CA GLU A 75 0.72 -4.16 -16.00
C GLU A 75 0.80 -3.72 -17.47
N VAL A 76 1.69 -2.76 -17.76
CA VAL A 76 1.80 -2.12 -19.08
C VAL A 76 2.54 -2.99 -20.09
N VAL A 77 3.67 -3.57 -19.71
CA VAL A 77 4.61 -4.19 -20.67
C VAL A 77 4.31 -5.66 -20.87
N ARG A 78 3.95 -6.38 -19.80
CA ARG A 78 3.81 -7.85 -19.85
C ARG A 78 2.37 -8.30 -19.96
N LEU A 79 1.48 -7.71 -19.17
CA LEU A 79 0.12 -8.22 -18.97
C LEU A 79 -0.93 -7.53 -19.84
N ARG A 80 -0.71 -6.25 -20.20
CA ARG A 80 -1.68 -5.41 -20.90
C ARG A 80 -3.02 -5.29 -20.16
N PHE A 81 -2.98 -5.35 -18.83
CA PHE A 81 -4.09 -5.06 -17.92
C PHE A 81 -3.57 -4.49 -16.60
N ARG A 82 -4.45 -3.88 -15.81
CA ARG A 82 -4.17 -3.46 -14.42
C ARG A 82 -4.59 -4.54 -13.44
N PHE A 83 -3.83 -4.72 -12.36
CA PHE A 83 -4.23 -5.63 -11.28
C PHE A 83 -5.52 -5.15 -10.61
N SER A 84 -6.25 -6.03 -9.93
CA SER A 84 -7.33 -5.64 -9.01
C SER A 84 -6.77 -5.05 -7.73
N TYR A 85 -5.67 -5.63 -7.24
CA TYR A 85 -5.02 -5.24 -5.99
C TYR A 85 -3.50 -5.22 -6.12
N LEU A 86 -2.89 -4.29 -5.40
CA LEU A 86 -1.46 -4.30 -5.07
C LEU A 86 -1.34 -4.61 -3.57
N VAL A 87 -0.75 -5.75 -3.24
CA VAL A 87 -0.53 -6.20 -1.87
C VAL A 87 0.93 -6.02 -1.51
N PHE A 88 1.23 -5.12 -0.59
CA PHE A 88 2.57 -4.94 -0.06
C PHE A 88 2.74 -5.78 1.19
N VAL A 89 3.77 -6.61 1.21
CA VAL A 89 4.05 -7.51 2.32
C VAL A 89 5.55 -7.53 2.62
N ASP A 90 5.88 -7.52 3.91
CA ASP A 90 7.25 -7.67 4.39
C ASP A 90 7.68 -9.15 4.26
N ASP A 91 8.97 -9.42 4.12
CA ASP A 91 9.51 -10.75 3.82
C ASP A 91 9.59 -11.69 5.04
N ASP A 92 9.29 -11.18 6.22
CA ASP A 92 9.38 -11.84 7.53
C ASP A 92 8.03 -12.10 8.19
N ILE A 93 6.96 -12.10 7.40
CA ILE A 93 5.62 -12.41 7.89
C ILE A 93 5.42 -13.91 8.11
N GLU A 94 5.07 -14.30 9.34
CA GLU A 94 4.58 -15.64 9.66
C GLU A 94 3.04 -15.67 9.67
N ILE A 95 2.48 -16.76 9.14
CA ILE A 95 1.05 -17.06 9.21
C ILE A 95 0.83 -17.91 10.46
N LEU A 96 0.05 -17.38 11.41
CA LEU A 96 -0.24 -18.04 12.68
C LEU A 96 -1.57 -18.78 12.68
N GLY A 97 -2.47 -18.41 11.77
CA GLY A 97 -3.80 -18.99 11.71
C GLY A 97 -4.60 -18.51 10.50
N GLY A 98 -5.73 -19.17 10.28
CA GLY A 98 -6.56 -18.91 9.11
C GLY A 98 -5.96 -19.51 7.83
N SER A 99 -6.39 -19.00 6.68
CA SER A 99 -5.94 -19.44 5.36
C SER A 99 -5.80 -18.25 4.43
N PHE A 100 -4.70 -18.22 3.69
CA PHE A 100 -4.48 -17.21 2.66
C PHE A 100 -5.60 -17.21 1.62
N SER A 101 -6.07 -18.38 1.20
CA SER A 101 -7.18 -18.52 0.26
C SER A 101 -8.47 -17.90 0.80
N ALA A 102 -8.75 -18.10 2.08
CA ALA A 102 -9.95 -17.55 2.72
C ALA A 102 -9.90 -16.00 2.81
N TRP A 103 -8.73 -15.46 3.16
CA TRP A 103 -8.52 -14.00 3.16
C TRP A 103 -8.55 -13.40 1.75
N HIS A 104 -7.95 -14.08 0.77
CA HIS A 104 -8.00 -13.68 -0.64
C HIS A 104 -9.45 -13.69 -1.16
N SER A 105 -10.24 -14.70 -0.78
CA SER A 105 -11.67 -14.72 -1.09
C SER A 105 -12.40 -13.52 -0.50
N ASP A 106 -12.09 -13.10 0.73
CA ASP A 106 -12.69 -11.89 1.31
C ASP A 106 -12.25 -10.63 0.53
N LEU A 107 -10.97 -10.53 0.17
CA LEU A 107 -10.43 -9.41 -0.62
C LEU A 107 -11.21 -9.19 -1.91
N LEU A 108 -11.45 -10.27 -2.67
CA LEU A 108 -12.15 -10.20 -3.95
C LEU A 108 -13.67 -10.10 -3.79
N PHE A 109 -14.23 -10.60 -2.68
CA PHE A 109 -15.66 -10.51 -2.44
C PHE A 109 -16.09 -9.12 -1.95
N TRP A 110 -15.33 -8.52 -1.03
CA TRP A 110 -15.64 -7.21 -0.45
C TRP A 110 -15.14 -6.05 -1.32
N GLU A 111 -14.11 -6.29 -2.11
CA GLU A 111 -13.42 -5.27 -2.90
C GLU A 111 -13.10 -3.99 -2.07
N PRO A 112 -12.58 -4.07 -0.83
CA PRO A 112 -12.34 -2.89 -0.02
C PRO A 112 -11.24 -2.00 -0.61
N ALA A 113 -11.23 -0.72 -0.23
CA ALA A 113 -10.20 0.21 -0.64
C ALA A 113 -8.82 -0.21 -0.11
N VAL A 114 -8.80 -0.59 1.17
CA VAL A 114 -7.65 -1.16 1.86
C VAL A 114 -8.08 -2.42 2.57
N MET A 115 -7.28 -3.48 2.49
CA MET A 115 -7.49 -4.67 3.31
C MET A 115 -6.21 -5.09 4.02
N VAL A 116 -6.35 -5.53 5.26
CA VAL A 116 -5.25 -6.09 6.06
C VAL A 116 -5.69 -7.41 6.72
N PRO A 117 -4.78 -8.36 6.92
CA PRO A 117 -5.03 -9.50 7.79
C PRO A 117 -5.07 -9.09 9.26
N SER A 118 -5.55 -9.97 10.12
CA SER A 118 -5.48 -9.79 11.57
C SER A 118 -4.05 -10.02 12.07
N TYR A 119 -3.67 -9.29 13.13
CA TYR A 119 -2.35 -9.39 13.74
C TYR A 119 -2.41 -10.13 15.08
N ARG A 120 -1.37 -10.90 15.43
CA ARG A 120 -1.33 -11.75 16.65
C ARG A 120 -1.78 -11.03 17.92
N SER A 121 -1.38 -9.77 18.12
CA SER A 121 -1.72 -9.04 19.35
C SER A 121 -3.22 -8.72 19.45
N LEU A 122 -4.00 -9.01 18.41
CA LEU A 122 -5.46 -8.92 18.38
C LEU A 122 -6.16 -10.27 18.56
N LEU A 123 -5.43 -11.37 18.81
CA LEU A 123 -6.04 -12.70 19.01
C LEU A 123 -7.04 -12.75 20.17
N ASP A 124 -6.95 -11.82 21.13
CA ASP A 124 -7.95 -11.68 22.20
C ASP A 124 -9.28 -11.06 21.73
N GLN A 125 -9.35 -10.53 20.52
CA GLN A 125 -10.55 -9.93 19.96
C GLN A 125 -11.46 -10.99 19.32
N ARG A 126 -12.03 -11.87 20.17
CA ARG A 126 -13.16 -12.76 19.83
C ARG A 126 -14.35 -12.05 19.14
N ARG A 127 -14.34 -10.71 19.12
CA ARG A 127 -15.34 -9.81 18.55
C ARG A 127 -15.41 -9.83 17.01
N TYR A 128 -14.38 -10.29 16.31
CA TYR A 128 -14.29 -10.15 14.85
C TYR A 128 -14.46 -11.43 14.04
N LYS A 129 -15.06 -12.47 14.65
CA LYS A 129 -15.15 -13.78 14.03
C LYS A 129 -15.96 -13.80 12.74
N GLY A 130 -15.32 -14.19 11.64
CA GLY A 130 -15.97 -14.70 10.44
C GLY A 130 -16.41 -13.65 9.41
N ARG A 131 -16.12 -12.36 9.63
CA ARG A 131 -16.34 -11.31 8.62
C ARG A 131 -15.34 -10.16 8.76
N PRO A 132 -15.01 -9.47 7.66
CA PRO A 132 -14.22 -8.26 7.74
C PRO A 132 -14.89 -7.15 8.55
N VAL A 133 -14.08 -6.33 9.21
CA VAL A 133 -14.52 -5.16 9.99
C VAL A 133 -13.84 -3.89 9.51
N GLY A 134 -14.55 -2.77 9.57
CA GLY A 134 -13.98 -1.46 9.25
C GLY A 134 -12.95 -1.07 10.30
N VAL A 135 -11.76 -0.64 9.89
CA VAL A 135 -10.68 -0.22 10.78
C VAL A 135 -10.15 1.16 10.39
N TRP A 136 -9.82 1.96 11.40
CA TRP A 136 -9.23 3.29 11.21
C TRP A 136 -7.72 3.21 10.97
N GLN A 137 -7.07 2.36 11.73
CA GLN A 137 -5.63 2.15 11.71
C GLN A 137 -5.34 0.69 11.43
N TYR A 138 -4.21 0.43 10.79
CA TYR A 138 -3.70 -0.89 10.49
C TYR A 138 -2.18 -0.85 10.37
N ASP A 139 -1.53 -2.00 10.52
CA ASP A 139 -0.10 -2.11 10.23
C ASP A 139 0.14 -2.25 8.72
N SER A 140 1.22 -1.65 8.24
CA SER A 140 1.59 -1.66 6.83
C SER A 140 2.45 -2.85 6.41
N PHE A 141 2.92 -3.68 7.33
CA PHE A 141 3.75 -4.85 6.98
C PHE A 141 3.00 -5.86 6.09
N PHE A 142 1.66 -5.84 6.06
CA PHE A 142 0.83 -6.62 5.13
C PHE A 142 -0.43 -5.81 4.82
N VAL A 143 -0.47 -5.19 3.64
CA VAL A 143 -1.58 -4.32 3.24
C VAL A 143 -1.91 -4.47 1.75
N ALA A 144 -3.18 -4.63 1.44
CA ALA A 144 -3.72 -4.63 0.09
C ALA A 144 -4.37 -3.28 -0.23
N TYR A 145 -3.98 -2.67 -1.34
CA TYR A 145 -4.61 -1.48 -1.90
C TYR A 145 -5.39 -1.85 -3.16
N HIS A 146 -6.66 -1.47 -3.21
CA HIS A 146 -7.45 -1.61 -4.44
C HIS A 146 -6.80 -0.73 -5.53
N ARG A 147 -6.56 -1.31 -6.71
CA ARG A 147 -5.72 -0.67 -7.73
C ARG A 147 -6.27 0.68 -8.22
N GLU A 148 -7.59 0.86 -8.23
CA GLU A 148 -8.24 2.14 -8.57
C GLU A 148 -7.90 3.28 -7.61
N LEU A 149 -7.63 2.93 -6.35
CA LEU A 149 -7.29 3.90 -5.30
C LEU A 149 -5.79 3.95 -5.02
N ALA A 150 -5.03 2.98 -5.51
CA ALA A 150 -3.59 2.95 -5.36
C ALA A 150 -2.95 4.25 -5.89
N ASP A 151 -3.45 4.85 -6.97
CA ASP A 151 -2.90 6.10 -7.52
C ASP A 151 -3.18 7.33 -6.63
N ALA A 152 -4.20 7.27 -5.76
CA ALA A 152 -4.53 8.32 -4.80
C ALA A 152 -3.79 8.13 -3.46
N LEU A 153 -3.44 6.89 -3.13
CA LEU A 153 -2.78 6.55 -1.88
C LEU A 153 -1.25 6.38 -2.02
N LEU A 154 -0.77 6.08 -3.22
CA LEU A 154 0.62 5.78 -3.52
C LEU A 154 1.10 6.66 -4.69
N PRO A 155 2.42 6.90 -4.85
CA PRO A 155 3.53 6.44 -4.01
C PRO A 155 3.57 7.06 -2.61
N LEU A 156 4.30 6.39 -1.71
CA LEU A 156 4.60 6.88 -0.37
C LEU A 156 5.50 8.12 -0.44
N ASN A 157 5.25 9.11 0.42
CA ASN A 157 6.08 10.30 0.49
C ASN A 157 7.40 10.02 1.22
N THR A 158 8.46 9.78 0.47
CA THR A 158 9.79 9.45 1.00
C THR A 158 10.43 10.58 1.80
N SER A 159 9.98 11.84 1.63
CA SER A 159 10.50 12.96 2.43
C SER A 159 10.01 12.95 3.87
N LEU A 160 9.01 12.12 4.21
CA LEU A 160 8.54 11.94 5.58
C LEU A 160 9.42 10.94 6.33
N ASP A 161 10.06 10.03 5.61
CA ASP A 161 10.95 9.05 6.21
C ASP A 161 12.33 9.64 6.40
N ASP A 162 12.90 9.40 7.58
CA ASP A 162 14.26 9.75 7.90
C ASP A 162 15.07 8.47 7.94
N ALA A 163 16.02 8.36 7.00
CA ALA A 163 16.85 7.17 6.83
C ALA A 163 17.62 6.76 8.12
N LYS A 164 17.82 7.68 9.08
CA LYS A 164 18.56 7.43 10.32
C LYS A 164 17.65 7.33 11.55
N VAL A 165 16.44 7.87 11.48
CA VAL A 165 15.56 8.02 12.64
C VAL A 165 14.29 7.18 12.52
N CYS A 166 13.57 7.23 11.39
CA CYS A 166 12.28 6.56 11.25
C CYS A 166 11.91 6.29 9.81
N TRP A 167 11.72 5.02 9.48
CA TRP A 167 11.28 4.57 8.15
C TRP A 167 9.76 4.37 8.04
N TRP A 168 8.99 4.74 9.07
CA TRP A 168 7.56 4.46 9.16
C TRP A 168 6.67 5.68 9.01
N SER A 169 7.25 6.88 8.92
CA SER A 169 6.48 8.13 8.89
C SER A 169 5.57 8.23 7.66
N SER A 170 6.08 7.84 6.49
CA SER A 170 5.34 7.79 5.24
C SER A 170 4.16 6.81 5.31
N SER A 171 4.38 5.67 5.96
CA SER A 171 3.36 4.65 6.19
C SER A 171 2.27 5.12 7.15
N PHE A 172 2.66 5.74 8.27
CA PHE A 172 1.69 6.32 9.19
C PHE A 172 0.84 7.38 8.48
N TYR A 173 1.47 8.23 7.67
CA TYR A 173 0.76 9.24 6.91
C TYR A 173 -0.33 8.60 6.04
N ILE A 174 0.00 7.54 5.28
CA ILE A 174 -0.99 6.92 4.40
C ILE A 174 -2.09 6.16 5.14
N GLN A 175 -1.75 5.51 6.25
CA GLN A 175 -2.72 4.85 7.11
C GLN A 175 -3.79 5.86 7.57
N TYR A 176 -3.35 7.00 8.11
CA TYR A 176 -4.27 8.03 8.56
C TYR A 176 -5.13 8.60 7.43
N LEU A 177 -4.54 8.88 6.26
CA LEU A 177 -5.32 9.34 5.10
C LEU A 177 -6.38 8.32 4.71
N SER A 178 -6.02 7.04 4.65
CA SER A 178 -6.98 6.00 4.30
C SER A 178 -8.08 5.85 5.36
N GLY A 179 -7.76 5.90 6.65
CA GLY A 179 -8.77 5.86 7.72
C GLY A 179 -9.76 7.03 7.66
N ILE A 180 -9.27 8.24 7.37
CA ILE A 180 -10.10 9.46 7.25
C ILE A 180 -11.00 9.40 6.02
N HIS A 181 -10.41 9.16 4.85
CA HIS A 181 -11.10 9.33 3.57
C HIS A 181 -11.89 8.11 3.14
N LEU A 182 -11.56 6.93 3.66
CA LEU A 182 -12.10 5.64 3.20
C LEU A 182 -12.77 4.89 4.35
N GLN A 183 -13.49 5.63 5.21
CA GLN A 183 -14.24 5.06 6.33
C GLN A 183 -15.16 3.92 5.89
N GLY A 184 -15.07 2.77 6.58
CA GLY A 184 -15.79 1.55 6.22
C GLY A 184 -15.23 0.78 5.03
N HIS A 185 -14.23 1.31 4.31
CA HIS A 185 -13.56 0.65 3.18
C HIS A 185 -12.10 0.28 3.48
N CYS A 186 -11.57 0.64 4.64
CA CYS A 186 -10.36 0.05 5.21
C CYS A 186 -10.79 -1.12 6.09
N LEU A 187 -10.53 -2.35 5.65
CA LEU A 187 -11.06 -3.55 6.29
C LEU A 187 -9.95 -4.42 6.89
N LEU A 188 -10.19 -4.94 8.09
CA LEU A 188 -9.44 -6.04 8.68
C LEU A 188 -10.22 -7.34 8.52
N SER A 189 -9.58 -8.41 8.05
CA SER A 189 -10.15 -9.77 8.04
C SER A 189 -9.39 -10.69 8.99
N ASP A 190 -10.14 -11.40 9.81
CA ASP A 190 -9.64 -12.41 10.74
C ASP A 190 -9.39 -13.78 10.07
N ARG A 191 -9.71 -13.92 8.78
CA ARG A 191 -9.53 -15.16 8.03
C ARG A 191 -8.07 -15.48 7.70
N LEU A 192 -7.16 -14.54 7.95
CA LEU A 192 -5.73 -14.74 7.95
C LEU A 192 -5.16 -14.00 9.16
N VAL A 193 -4.40 -14.70 10.00
CA VAL A 193 -3.73 -14.15 11.17
C VAL A 193 -2.23 -14.21 10.92
N VAL A 194 -1.57 -13.06 11.05
CA VAL A 194 -0.14 -12.91 10.77
C VAL A 194 0.62 -12.28 11.92
N GLN A 195 1.94 -12.45 11.89
CA GLN A 195 2.88 -11.77 12.77
C GLN A 195 4.18 -11.47 12.01
N GLY A 196 4.77 -10.30 12.24
CA GLY A 196 6.16 -10.05 11.83
C GLY A 196 7.14 -10.77 12.77
N MET A 197 8.00 -11.61 12.20
CA MET A 197 8.93 -12.46 12.96
C MET A 197 10.16 -11.72 13.45
N LYS A 198 10.57 -10.66 12.76
CA LYS A 198 11.70 -9.84 13.18
C LYS A 198 11.21 -8.44 13.41
N GLU A 199 11.71 -7.85 14.49
CA GLU A 199 11.82 -6.40 14.49
C GLU A 199 12.85 -6.08 13.42
N GLY A 200 12.39 -5.78 12.19
CA GLY A 200 13.26 -5.57 11.04
C GLY A 200 14.40 -4.61 11.35
N THR A 201 15.47 -4.67 10.55
CA THR A 201 16.64 -3.78 10.67
C THR A 201 16.32 -2.30 10.39
N TYR A 202 15.07 -1.98 10.08
CA TYR A 202 14.60 -0.64 9.80
C TYR A 202 14.75 0.29 11.01
N PRO A 203 15.44 1.44 10.84
CA PRO A 203 15.50 2.51 11.83
C PRO A 203 14.10 2.94 12.27
N ARG A 204 13.86 2.79 13.57
CA ARG A 204 12.61 3.17 14.26
C ARG A 204 12.84 4.02 15.52
N GLN A 205 14.10 4.25 15.88
CA GLN A 205 14.46 5.01 17.07
C GLN A 205 14.15 6.50 16.86
N GLY A 206 13.15 7.01 17.57
CA GLY A 206 12.76 8.41 17.48
C GLY A 206 11.71 8.71 16.41
N CYS A 207 10.95 7.71 15.97
CA CYS A 207 9.76 7.93 15.14
C CYS A 207 8.84 9.00 15.74
N ARG A 208 8.76 10.15 15.06
CA ARG A 208 7.96 11.30 15.51
C ARG A 208 6.51 11.13 15.04
N ARG A 209 5.81 10.12 15.56
CA ARG A 209 4.39 9.87 15.24
C ARG A 209 3.52 11.11 15.48
N ASN A 210 3.79 11.83 16.57
CA ASN A 210 3.12 13.09 16.90
C ASN A 210 3.36 14.18 15.83
N TRP A 211 4.49 14.17 15.14
CA TRP A 211 4.77 15.12 14.06
C TRP A 211 3.97 14.78 12.81
N VAL A 212 3.93 13.51 12.39
CA VAL A 212 3.06 13.05 11.29
C VAL A 212 1.60 13.40 11.58
N TRP A 213 1.18 13.18 12.81
CA TRP A 213 -0.15 13.56 13.27
C TRP A 213 -0.43 15.06 13.17
N LYS A 214 0.51 15.91 13.63
CA LYS A 214 0.42 17.37 13.48
C LYS A 214 0.35 17.79 12.01
N LEU A 215 1.11 17.14 11.13
CA LEU A 215 1.08 17.40 9.70
C LEU A 215 -0.30 17.10 9.11
N ILE A 216 -0.90 15.95 9.45
CA ILE A 216 -2.24 15.60 8.95
C ILE A 216 -3.28 16.57 9.50
N LYS A 217 -3.23 16.90 10.80
CA LYS A 217 -4.10 17.93 11.39
C LYS A 217 -4.02 19.25 10.63
N ALA A 218 -2.82 19.71 10.32
CA ALA A 218 -2.63 20.98 9.61
C ALA A 218 -3.18 20.95 8.16
N THR A 219 -3.29 19.76 7.56
CA THR A 219 -3.59 19.59 6.13
C THR A 219 -4.99 19.03 5.84
N HIS A 220 -5.65 18.48 6.87
CA HIS A 220 -6.96 17.82 6.79
C HIS A 220 -7.88 18.19 7.97
N ALA A 221 -7.68 19.36 8.60
CA ALA A 221 -8.44 19.81 9.76
C ALA A 221 -9.97 19.80 9.54
N ASP A 222 -10.39 20.05 8.30
CA ASP A 222 -11.77 20.16 7.84
C ASP A 222 -12.55 18.84 7.85
N ILE A 223 -11.83 17.72 7.81
CA ILE A 223 -12.41 16.36 7.71
C ILE A 223 -12.00 15.46 8.88
N MET A 224 -11.22 15.98 9.83
CA MET A 224 -10.85 15.22 11.02
C MET A 224 -12.03 15.04 11.96
N PRO A 225 -12.22 13.83 12.53
CA PRO A 225 -13.09 13.64 13.69
C PRO A 225 -12.67 14.57 14.84
N SER A 226 -13.59 14.88 15.75
CA SER A 226 -13.26 15.71 16.91
C SER A 226 -12.16 15.03 17.76
N LEU A 227 -11.30 15.83 18.38
CA LEU A 227 -10.16 15.33 19.17
C LEU A 227 -10.57 14.37 20.30
N ASP A 228 -11.73 14.62 20.89
CA ASP A 228 -12.29 13.79 21.98
C ASP A 228 -12.68 12.40 21.51
N ASP A 229 -13.00 12.22 20.21
CA ASP A 229 -13.29 10.91 19.64
C ASP A 229 -12.00 10.13 19.43
N LEU A 230 -10.93 10.80 19.00
CA LEU A 230 -9.67 10.14 18.65
C LEU A 230 -8.81 9.76 19.86
N ASP A 231 -8.81 10.54 20.95
CA ASP A 231 -8.10 10.15 22.18
C ASP A 231 -8.84 9.02 22.94
N LYS A 232 -10.16 8.90 22.77
CA LYS A 232 -10.95 7.73 23.25
C LYS A 232 -10.74 6.51 22.36
N ILE A 233 -10.46 6.72 21.08
CA ILE A 233 -10.23 5.66 20.09
C ILE A 233 -8.77 5.21 20.11
N ALA A 234 -7.78 6.07 20.33
CA ALA A 234 -6.34 5.77 20.36
C ALA A 234 -5.87 4.98 21.61
N GLY A 235 -6.68 4.03 22.08
CA GLY A 235 -6.22 2.98 22.97
C GLY A 235 -5.00 2.23 22.38
N PRO A 236 -4.36 1.33 23.14
CA PRO A 236 -3.10 0.69 22.76
C PRO A 236 -3.19 -0.24 21.53
N THR A 237 -4.37 -0.37 20.92
CA THR A 237 -4.66 -1.31 19.84
C THR A 237 -4.57 -0.63 18.49
N TRP A 238 -3.70 -1.16 17.62
CA TRP A 238 -3.47 -0.69 16.25
C TRP A 238 -4.66 -0.84 15.29
N TYR A 239 -5.80 -1.35 15.76
CA TYR A 239 -6.95 -1.74 14.95
C TYR A 239 -8.22 -1.40 15.71
N LEU A 240 -8.76 -0.24 15.35
CA LEU A 240 -9.91 0.35 16.03
C LEU A 240 -11.07 0.34 15.05
N GLU A 241 -12.19 -0.23 15.50
CA GLU A 241 -13.41 -0.27 14.70
C GLU A 241 -13.75 1.13 14.20
N TRP A 242 -13.92 1.24 12.89
CA TRP A 242 -14.14 2.52 12.23
C TRP A 242 -15.21 2.40 11.17
N GLY A 243 -16.43 2.69 11.61
CA GLY A 243 -17.63 2.53 10.81
C GLY A 243 -18.00 1.07 10.56
N VAL A 244 -19.10 0.88 9.84
CA VAL A 244 -19.54 -0.43 9.37
C VAL A 244 -18.71 -0.81 8.15
N ALA A 245 -18.24 -2.05 8.08
CA ALA A 245 -17.55 -2.58 6.89
C ALA A 245 -18.46 -2.46 5.66
N ARG A 246 -17.90 -1.99 4.55
CA ARG A 246 -18.63 -1.72 3.31
C ARG A 246 -17.98 -2.38 2.11
N LYS A 247 -18.81 -3.00 1.28
CA LYS A 247 -18.41 -3.51 -0.02
C LYS A 247 -18.33 -2.36 -1.03
N ARG A 248 -17.43 -2.43 -2.02
CA ARG A 248 -17.24 -1.40 -3.07
C ARG A 248 -18.53 -0.96 -3.78
N GLY A 249 -19.48 -1.89 -3.96
CA GLY A 249 -20.75 -1.61 -4.63
C GLY A 249 -21.82 -0.95 -3.75
N GLU A 250 -21.63 -0.90 -2.43
CA GLU A 250 -22.60 -0.28 -1.51
C GLU A 250 -22.44 1.24 -1.45
N LYS A 251 -21.22 1.73 -1.71
CA LYS A 251 -20.90 3.16 -1.90
C LYS A 251 -19.62 3.26 -2.71
N SER A 252 -19.61 4.07 -3.76
CA SER A 252 -18.36 4.43 -4.46
C SER A 252 -17.37 5.02 -3.46
N TYR A 253 -16.08 4.74 -3.65
CA TYR A 253 -15.04 5.36 -2.85
C TYR A 253 -15.16 6.89 -2.93
N ASP A 254 -15.46 7.53 -1.80
CA ASP A 254 -15.70 8.97 -1.76
C ASP A 254 -14.37 9.72 -1.65
N LEU A 255 -13.70 9.87 -2.79
CA LEU A 255 -12.48 10.67 -2.90
C LEU A 255 -12.76 12.17 -3.09
N SER A 256 -14.02 12.59 -3.13
CA SER A 256 -14.36 14.01 -3.36
C SER A 256 -13.74 14.93 -2.29
N ARG A 257 -13.50 14.37 -1.09
CA ARG A 257 -12.83 15.03 0.04
C ARG A 257 -11.31 15.11 -0.08
N GLN A 258 -10.68 14.38 -1.01
CA GLN A 258 -9.23 14.46 -1.26
C GLN A 258 -8.82 15.61 -2.20
N ASN A 259 -9.75 16.16 -2.98
CA ASN A 259 -9.47 17.27 -3.91
C ASN A 259 -8.99 18.55 -3.19
N ALA A 260 -9.17 18.66 -1.87
CA ALA A 260 -8.66 19.76 -1.05
C ALA A 260 -7.14 19.70 -0.83
N THR A 261 -6.50 18.56 -1.04
CA THR A 261 -5.06 18.39 -0.80
C THR A 261 -4.28 18.19 -2.08
N ASN A 262 -3.81 19.31 -2.61
CA ASN A 262 -2.94 19.45 -3.78
C ASN A 262 -1.50 18.92 -3.51
N TRP A 263 -1.34 17.74 -2.89
CA TRP A 263 -0.05 17.06 -2.75
C TRP A 263 0.32 16.41 -4.09
N ARG A 264 0.60 17.25 -5.08
CA ARG A 264 1.25 16.81 -6.32
C ARG A 264 2.65 16.30 -5.96
N LEU A 265 3.01 15.16 -6.52
CA LEU A 265 4.19 14.29 -6.39
C LEU A 265 5.58 14.95 -6.55
N HIS A 266 5.75 16.24 -6.27
CA HIS A 266 6.93 17.02 -6.64
C HIS A 266 8.26 16.57 -6.00
N SER A 267 8.26 15.64 -5.03
CA SER A 267 9.47 15.22 -4.32
C SER A 267 10.00 13.83 -4.67
N TRP A 268 9.26 12.95 -5.35
CA TRP A 268 9.77 11.60 -5.66
C TRP A 268 10.69 11.63 -6.89
N ARG A 269 11.95 11.23 -6.71
CA ARG A 269 12.86 10.87 -7.79
C ARG A 269 13.02 9.36 -7.77
N ALA A 270 12.80 8.71 -8.91
CA ALA A 270 13.11 7.29 -9.02
C ALA A 270 14.60 7.09 -8.69
N PRO A 271 14.98 6.06 -7.91
CA PRO A 271 16.38 5.73 -7.72
C PRO A 271 17.03 5.51 -9.10
N PRO A 272 18.26 6.00 -9.34
CA PRO A 272 18.92 5.85 -10.61
C PRO A 272 19.17 4.37 -10.90
N ILE A 273 18.38 3.80 -11.82
CA ILE A 273 18.67 2.48 -12.40
C ILE A 273 19.83 2.68 -13.39
N LYS A 274 20.89 1.87 -13.31
CA LYS A 274 22.02 1.93 -14.25
C LYS A 274 21.51 2.03 -15.71
N GLY A 275 21.78 3.16 -16.36
CA GLY A 275 21.39 3.44 -17.75
C GLY A 275 20.02 4.12 -17.95
N ARG A 276 19.27 4.48 -16.90
CA ARG A 276 17.99 5.19 -17.01
C ARG A 276 17.84 6.27 -15.94
N ARG A 277 17.43 7.46 -16.36
CA ARG A 277 16.89 8.48 -15.44
C ARG A 277 15.37 8.45 -15.58
N CYS A 278 14.65 8.31 -14.48
CA CYS A 278 13.20 8.52 -14.48
C CYS A 278 12.90 9.73 -13.61
N ASN A 279 12.21 10.71 -14.20
CA ASN A 279 11.80 11.94 -13.54
C ASN A 279 10.29 12.05 -13.65
N LEU A 280 9.69 12.76 -12.69
CA LEU A 280 8.31 13.20 -12.81
C LEU A 280 8.23 14.43 -13.72
N TRP A 281 7.35 14.38 -14.71
CA TRP A 281 6.99 15.52 -15.54
C TRP A 281 5.46 15.57 -15.65
N ASN A 282 4.85 16.68 -15.24
CA ASN A 282 3.38 16.87 -15.21
C ASN A 282 2.61 15.73 -14.51
N ASN A 283 3.00 15.39 -13.28
CA ASN A 283 2.40 14.30 -12.48
C ASN A 283 2.45 12.91 -13.15
N ARG A 284 3.32 12.72 -14.15
CA ARG A 284 3.54 11.43 -14.81
C ARG A 284 4.99 11.03 -14.67
N MET A 285 5.21 9.75 -14.42
CA MET A 285 6.54 9.19 -14.40
C MET A 285 7.04 9.04 -15.84
N VAL A 286 8.14 9.74 -16.18
CA VAL A 286 8.77 9.71 -17.49
C VAL A 286 10.16 9.13 -17.35
N CYS A 287 10.40 8.01 -18.02
CA CYS A 287 11.71 7.37 -18.05
C CYS A 287 12.42 7.69 -19.36
N TRP A 288 13.69 8.07 -19.24
CA TRP A 288 14.57 8.41 -20.35
C TRP A 288 15.53 7.26 -20.62
N THR A 289 15.61 6.85 -21.87
CA THR A 289 16.73 6.07 -22.43
C THR A 289 17.30 6.86 -23.59
N HIS A 290 18.56 7.28 -23.50
CA HIS A 290 19.29 7.90 -24.62
C HIS A 290 18.59 9.11 -25.27
N GLY A 291 18.04 10.04 -24.47
CA GLY A 291 17.58 11.34 -24.96
C GLY A 291 16.22 11.37 -25.66
N VAL A 292 15.48 10.25 -25.73
CA VAL A 292 14.13 10.22 -26.28
C VAL A 292 13.10 10.09 -25.15
N PRO A 293 12.16 11.03 -24.98
CA PRO A 293 11.07 10.91 -24.04
C PRO A 293 10.05 9.88 -24.53
N LEU A 294 9.75 8.88 -23.70
CA LEU A 294 8.60 8.00 -23.90
C LEU A 294 7.40 8.59 -23.13
N PRO A 295 6.36 9.14 -23.80
CA PRO A 295 5.18 9.62 -23.09
C PRO A 295 4.36 8.42 -22.59
N LEU A 296 4.23 8.25 -21.27
CA LEU A 296 3.58 7.08 -20.68
C LEU A 296 2.06 7.20 -20.45
N PHE A 297 1.42 8.35 -20.72
CA PHE A 297 -0.06 8.46 -20.65
C PHE A 297 -0.60 9.59 -21.57
N PRO A 298 -1.83 9.49 -22.13
CA PRO A 298 -2.58 10.62 -22.68
C PRO A 298 -3.33 11.43 -21.60
N ASN A 299 -3.72 12.66 -21.92
CA ASN A 299 -4.39 13.61 -21.01
C ASN A 299 -5.81 13.15 -20.63
N PHE A 300 -6.15 13.26 -19.35
CA PHE A 300 -7.53 13.26 -18.86
C PHE A 300 -7.85 14.67 -18.36
N THR A 301 -8.53 15.45 -19.19
CA THR A 301 -9.36 16.56 -18.72
C THR A 301 -10.73 15.99 -18.42
N THR A 302 -11.28 16.32 -17.24
CA THR A 302 -12.68 16.07 -16.91
C THR A 302 -13.55 16.77 -17.96
N ALA A 303 -14.16 15.98 -18.84
CA ALA A 303 -15.32 16.44 -19.57
C ALA A 303 -16.48 16.47 -18.56
N GLU A 304 -16.89 17.68 -18.17
CA GLU A 304 -18.25 17.87 -17.68
C GLU A 304 -19.20 17.46 -18.81
N ALA A 305 -20.26 16.75 -18.44
CA ALA A 305 -21.41 16.51 -19.31
C ALA A 305 -22.62 17.17 -18.64
N PRO A 306 -23.62 17.66 -19.40
CA PRO A 306 -23.82 17.54 -20.84
C PRO A 306 -23.26 18.72 -21.67
#